data_AF-A0A7V9N0W2-F1
#
_entry.id   AF-A0A7V9N0W2-F1
#
_cell.length_a   1.000
_cell.length_b   1.000
_cell.length_c   1.000
_cell.angle_alpha   90.00
_cell.angle_beta   90.00
_cell.angle_gamma   90.00
#
_symmetry.space_group_name_H-M   'P 1'
#
loop_
_entity.id
_entity.type
_entity.pdbx_description
1 polymer ?
#
loop_
_entity_poly.entity_id
_entity_poly.type
_entity_poly.pdbx_seq_one_letter_code
_entity_poly.pdbx_strand_id
1 'polypeptide(L)'
;MAPHTPVPPAVALNLALAVVASSNAPVLLLDSSLTVIAASKSFCRAFQIEPEQVVDRSLAALGGGEWNVPQLTALLNATASGFSEVEGYEMELIRPGRGNRCLVLNATKLDCADDSNVRLILTVSDITDARIAEKLKQDLVKEKEVLLQELHHRVANSLQIIASVLMQSARKVQSEETRGHLFDAHQRVMSVASLQQQLAASQVGDVHLRPYLKTLCESIGGSMIRDHDQLSLEVRSDDGITTADTSVSLGLIVTELVINALKHAFPDDRKGKILVDYKTQTANWTLSVADDGVGMSAQPGSAKAGLGTSIVQALTKQLGASINVADANPGAKVSIVHLHVPVLVSQSASLSAAV
;
A
#
# COMPACT_ATOMS: atom_id res chain seq x y z
N MET A 1 22.86 43.40 28.14
CA MET A 1 23.04 41.95 28.37
C MET A 1 23.58 41.77 29.77
N ALA A 2 22.76 41.27 30.70
CA ALA A 2 23.24 40.94 32.03
C ALA A 2 24.25 39.78 31.92
N PRO A 3 25.39 39.81 32.62
CA PRO A 3 26.32 38.70 32.61
C PRO A 3 25.62 37.49 33.25
N HIS A 4 25.54 36.38 32.52
CA HIS A 4 25.18 35.09 33.10
C HIS A 4 26.20 34.80 34.20
N THR A 5 25.79 34.98 35.46
CA THR A 5 26.59 34.54 36.61
C THR A 5 26.78 33.03 36.44
N PRO A 6 28.02 32.52 36.32
CA PRO A 6 28.23 31.08 36.19
C PRO A 6 27.67 30.41 37.43
N VAL A 7 26.75 29.46 37.22
CA VAL A 7 26.21 28.63 38.30
C VAL A 7 27.40 27.95 38.98
N PRO A 8 27.55 28.03 40.31
CA PRO A 8 28.66 27.37 40.99
C PRO A 8 28.71 25.88 40.62
N PRO A 9 29.90 25.28 40.40
CA PRO A 9 30.04 23.91 39.90
C PRO A 9 29.27 22.86 40.72
N ALA A 10 29.21 23.06 42.04
CA ALA A 10 28.44 22.21 42.96
C ALA A 10 26.92 22.30 42.75
N VAL A 11 26.39 23.49 42.44
CA VAL A 11 24.97 23.71 42.15
C VAL A 11 24.61 23.12 40.79
N ALA A 12 25.49 23.24 39.79
CA ALA A 12 25.30 22.65 38.47
C ALA A 12 25.27 21.11 38.52
N LEU A 13 26.18 20.49 39.29
CA LEU A 13 26.16 19.04 39.53
C LEU A 13 24.87 18.61 40.24
N ASN A 14 24.46 19.30 41.32
CA ASN A 14 23.23 18.96 42.04
C ASN A 14 21.97 19.05 41.15
N LEU A 15 21.91 20.04 40.25
CA LEU A 15 20.82 20.16 39.27
C LEU A 15 20.86 19.02 38.24
N ALA A 16 22.03 18.67 37.70
CA ALA A 16 22.18 17.55 36.78
C ALA A 16 21.77 16.21 37.43
N LEU A 17 22.18 15.98 38.68
CA LEU A 17 21.76 14.82 39.48
C LEU A 17 20.24 14.78 39.68
N ALA A 18 19.63 15.93 39.99
CA ALA A 18 18.19 16.02 40.17
C ALA A 18 17.43 15.73 38.86
N VAL A 19 17.90 16.23 37.72
CA VAL A 19 17.30 15.97 36.40
C VAL A 19 17.40 14.49 36.02
N VAL A 20 18.57 13.88 36.20
CA VAL A 20 18.75 12.44 35.92
C VAL A 20 17.88 11.60 36.86
N ALA A 21 17.88 11.88 38.16
CA ALA A 21 17.11 11.12 39.15
C ALA A 21 15.59 11.22 38.95
N SER A 22 15.10 12.35 38.41
CA SER A 22 13.68 12.61 38.12
C SER A 22 13.25 12.22 36.69
N SER A 23 14.19 11.79 35.84
CA SER A 23 13.89 11.40 34.47
C SER A 23 12.98 10.16 34.40
N ASN A 24 11.94 10.27 33.59
CA ASN A 24 11.06 9.12 33.26
C ASN A 24 11.68 8.17 32.23
N ALA A 25 12.73 8.60 31.51
CA ALA A 25 13.51 7.74 30.63
C ALA A 25 14.65 7.07 31.40
N PRO A 26 15.03 5.81 31.08
CA PRO A 26 16.23 5.19 31.61
C PRO A 26 17.48 5.98 31.23
N VAL A 27 18.11 6.63 32.20
CA VAL A 27 19.29 7.49 32.00
C VAL A 27 20.34 7.18 33.05
N LEU A 28 21.60 7.13 32.61
CA LEU A 28 22.77 7.08 33.47
C LEU A 28 23.64 8.32 33.22
N LEU A 29 24.25 8.83 34.29
CA LEU A 29 25.32 9.81 34.24
C LEU A 29 26.62 9.08 34.58
N LEU A 30 27.59 9.11 33.68
CA LEU A 30 28.88 8.43 33.82
C LEU A 30 30.04 9.43 33.90
N ASP A 31 31.12 9.05 34.55
CA ASP A 31 32.40 9.76 34.52
C ASP A 31 33.30 9.30 33.34
N SER A 32 34.53 9.84 33.26
CA SER A 32 35.53 9.48 32.26
C SER A 32 36.00 8.02 32.31
N SER A 33 35.83 7.36 33.45
CA SER A 33 36.16 5.94 33.66
C SER A 33 34.97 5.01 33.41
N LEU A 34 33.85 5.55 32.91
CA LEU A 34 32.57 4.85 32.75
C LEU A 34 31.99 4.33 34.07
N THR A 35 32.31 5.01 35.18
CA THR A 35 31.71 4.76 36.49
C THR A 35 30.44 5.60 36.62
N VAL A 36 29.39 4.99 37.17
CA VAL A 36 28.07 5.62 37.29
C VAL A 36 28.07 6.63 38.43
N ILE A 37 27.92 7.90 38.09
CA ILE A 37 27.72 9.01 39.03
C ILE A 37 26.27 9.03 39.51
N ALA A 38 25.31 8.81 38.61
CA ALA A 38 23.89 8.78 38.94
C ALA A 38 23.08 7.93 37.96
N ALA A 39 21.96 7.42 38.45
CA ALA A 39 21.01 6.65 37.66
C ALA A 39 19.59 7.15 37.90
N SER A 40 18.78 7.18 36.84
CA SER A 40 17.36 7.47 36.97
C SER A 40 16.62 6.31 37.65
N LYS A 41 15.55 6.63 38.39
CA LYS A 41 14.67 5.59 38.98
C LYS A 41 14.06 4.67 37.93
N SER A 42 13.80 5.22 36.73
CA SER A 42 13.30 4.49 35.57
C SER A 42 14.33 3.50 35.03
N PHE A 43 15.63 3.82 35.04
CA PHE A 43 16.69 2.87 34.68
C PHE A 43 16.73 1.68 35.66
N CYS A 44 16.81 1.95 36.96
CA CYS A 44 16.84 0.91 37.98
C CYS A 44 15.60 0.00 37.89
N ARG A 45 14.41 0.57 37.66
CA ARG A 45 13.16 -0.18 37.49
C ARG A 45 13.15 -1.01 36.20
N ALA A 46 13.52 -0.41 35.07
CA ALA A 46 13.47 -1.05 33.75
C ALA A 46 14.40 -2.26 33.69
N PHE A 47 15.59 -2.12 34.26
CA PHE A 47 16.62 -3.17 34.25
C PHE A 47 16.67 -3.99 35.54
N GLN A 48 15.77 -3.73 36.49
CA GLN A 48 15.66 -4.43 37.78
C GLN A 48 17.00 -4.51 38.53
N ILE A 49 17.67 -3.36 38.64
CA ILE A 49 18.93 -3.22 39.38
C ILE A 49 18.63 -2.37 40.61
N GLU A 50 19.09 -2.83 41.78
CA GLU A 50 18.90 -2.08 43.02
C GLU A 50 19.68 -0.75 42.97
N PRO A 51 19.07 0.40 43.28
CA PRO A 51 19.73 1.71 43.16
C PRO A 51 21.05 1.82 43.93
N GLU A 52 21.15 1.15 45.08
CA GLU A 52 22.36 1.10 45.93
C GLU A 52 23.53 0.35 45.29
N GLN A 53 23.26 -0.48 44.28
CA GLN A 53 24.24 -1.26 43.55
C GLN A 53 24.64 -0.62 42.22
N VAL A 54 24.13 0.57 41.91
CA VAL A 54 24.38 1.25 40.62
C VAL A 54 25.41 2.36 40.76
N VAL A 55 25.30 3.20 41.79
CA VAL A 55 26.21 4.34 41.99
C VAL A 55 27.62 3.87 42.37
N ASP A 56 28.65 4.57 41.90
CA ASP A 56 30.08 4.28 42.12
C ASP A 56 30.55 2.92 41.58
N ARG A 57 29.79 2.35 40.64
CA ARG A 57 30.11 1.10 39.95
C ARG A 57 30.42 1.37 38.48
N SER A 58 31.35 0.60 37.93
CA SER A 58 31.59 0.60 36.48
C SER A 58 30.35 0.11 35.73
N LEU A 59 30.02 0.75 34.61
CA LEU A 59 28.93 0.33 33.72
C LEU A 59 29.02 -1.17 33.38
N ALA A 60 30.22 -1.66 33.08
CA ALA A 60 30.44 -3.07 32.74
C ALA A 60 30.12 -4.05 33.88
N ALA A 61 30.12 -3.57 35.13
CA ALA A 61 29.83 -4.36 36.32
C ALA A 61 28.35 -4.30 36.74
N LEU A 62 27.49 -3.55 36.01
CA LEU A 62 26.08 -3.45 36.36
C LEU A 62 25.34 -4.78 36.14
N GLY A 63 24.42 -5.10 37.06
CA GLY A 63 23.66 -6.35 37.05
C GLY A 63 24.57 -7.57 37.21
N GLY A 64 24.46 -8.53 36.29
CA GLY A 64 25.34 -9.71 36.21
C GLY A 64 26.58 -9.55 35.33
N GLY A 65 26.92 -8.33 34.90
CA GLY A 65 27.95 -8.07 33.87
C GLY A 65 27.41 -8.00 32.44
N GLU A 66 26.09 -7.89 32.29
CA GLU A 66 25.36 -7.90 31.01
C GLU A 66 25.70 -6.68 30.13
N TRP A 67 26.21 -5.62 30.77
CA TRP A 67 26.62 -4.36 30.14
C TRP A 67 28.10 -4.37 29.72
N ASN A 68 28.83 -5.45 30.02
CA ASN A 68 30.23 -5.62 29.60
C ASN A 68 30.32 -6.03 28.12
N VAL A 69 29.89 -5.12 27.24
CA VAL A 69 29.95 -5.30 25.80
C VAL A 69 31.17 -4.51 25.28
N PRO A 70 32.21 -5.17 24.73
CA PRO A 70 33.45 -4.49 24.33
C PRO A 70 33.22 -3.33 23.36
N GLN A 71 32.27 -3.51 22.43
CA GLN A 71 31.90 -2.47 21.46
C GLN A 71 31.24 -1.26 22.14
N LEU A 72 30.37 -1.46 23.13
CA LEU A 72 29.78 -0.37 23.91
C LEU A 72 30.86 0.42 24.65
N THR A 73 31.77 -0.27 25.33
CA THR A 73 32.87 0.34 26.06
C THR A 73 33.76 1.19 25.13
N ALA A 74 34.09 0.68 23.94
CA ALA A 74 34.87 1.41 22.94
C ALA A 74 34.14 2.68 22.46
N LEU A 75 32.84 2.58 22.18
CA LEU A 75 32.02 3.73 21.75
C LEU A 75 31.95 4.81 22.84
N LEU A 76 31.67 4.43 24.08
CA LEU A 76 31.59 5.38 25.19
C LEU A 76 32.94 6.07 25.48
N ASN A 77 34.05 5.32 25.39
CA ASN A 77 35.39 5.91 25.54
C ASN A 77 35.72 6.90 24.41
N ALA A 78 35.29 6.63 23.18
CA ALA A 78 35.43 7.57 22.06
C ALA A 78 34.60 8.85 22.30
N THR A 79 33.38 8.71 22.85
CA THR A 79 32.53 9.85 23.23
C THR A 79 33.10 10.65 24.40
N ALA A 80 33.64 10.00 25.44
CA ALA A 80 34.31 10.68 26.55
C ALA A 80 35.46 11.57 26.05
N SER A 81 36.22 11.03 25.09
CA SER A 81 37.36 11.71 24.46
C SER A 81 36.94 12.83 23.50
N GLY A 82 35.64 12.99 23.22
CA GLY A 82 35.10 14.04 22.35
C GLY A 82 35.21 13.75 20.86
N PHE A 83 35.50 12.50 20.46
CA PHE A 83 35.67 12.15 19.04
C PHE A 83 34.34 11.88 18.31
N SER A 84 33.29 11.44 19.01
CA SER A 84 31.98 11.12 18.41
C SER A 84 30.90 11.01 19.48
N GLU A 85 29.67 11.36 19.16
CA GLU A 85 28.49 10.97 19.94
C GLU A 85 28.03 9.56 19.54
N VAL A 86 27.36 8.86 20.45
CA VAL A 86 26.68 7.59 20.13
C VAL A 86 25.22 7.90 19.88
N GLU A 87 24.77 7.69 18.65
CA GLU A 87 23.37 7.78 18.28
C GLU A 87 22.86 6.43 17.77
N GLY A 88 21.81 5.92 18.40
CA GLY A 88 21.10 4.74 17.94
C GLY A 88 21.87 3.42 18.03
N TYR A 89 22.81 3.27 18.95
CA TYR A 89 23.56 2.01 19.06
C TYR A 89 22.65 0.90 19.58
N GLU A 90 22.45 -0.13 18.74
CA GLU A 90 21.62 -1.28 19.07
C GLU A 90 22.43 -2.41 19.70
N MET A 91 21.93 -2.98 20.78
CA MET A 91 22.49 -4.20 21.38
C MET A 91 21.39 -5.13 21.90
N GLU A 92 21.74 -6.40 22.07
CA GLU A 92 20.93 -7.35 22.82
C GLU A 92 21.45 -7.47 24.25
N LEU A 93 20.59 -7.16 25.22
CA LEU A 93 20.83 -7.44 26.62
C LEU A 93 20.43 -8.90 26.90
N ILE A 94 21.43 -9.75 27.05
CA ILE A 94 21.26 -11.18 27.31
C ILE A 94 21.35 -11.41 28.82
N ARG A 95 20.32 -12.04 29.39
CA ARG A 95 20.22 -12.33 30.82
C ARG A 95 19.98 -13.82 31.03
N PRO A 96 20.85 -14.56 31.74
CA PRO A 96 20.61 -15.97 32.03
C PRO A 96 19.24 -16.18 32.71
N GLY A 97 18.38 -17.01 32.12
CA GLY A 97 17.05 -17.32 32.67
C GLY A 97 15.99 -16.24 32.47
N ARG A 98 16.25 -15.18 31.69
CA ARG A 98 15.25 -14.17 31.29
C ARG A 98 15.27 -13.98 29.77
N GLY A 99 14.19 -13.42 29.22
CA GLY A 99 14.14 -13.10 27.78
C GLY A 99 15.14 -12.02 27.40
N ASN A 100 15.74 -12.16 26.21
CA ASN A 100 16.62 -11.15 25.62
C ASN A 100 15.85 -9.84 25.40
N ARG A 101 16.52 -8.71 25.60
CA ARG A 101 15.96 -7.39 25.30
C ARG A 101 16.78 -6.69 24.24
N CYS A 102 16.11 -6.07 23.28
CA CYS A 102 16.75 -5.21 22.28
C CYS A 102 16.77 -3.78 22.81
N LEU A 103 17.97 -3.24 23.01
CA LEU A 103 18.19 -1.91 23.57
C LEU A 103 18.77 -0.99 22.49
N VAL A 104 18.31 0.26 22.49
CA VAL A 104 18.92 1.36 21.76
C VAL A 104 19.56 2.31 22.76
N LEU A 105 20.83 2.63 22.56
CA LEU A 105 21.61 3.49 23.43
C LEU A 105 22.04 4.75 22.69
N ASN A 106 21.88 5.90 23.35
CA ASN A 106 22.49 7.14 22.91
C ASN A 106 23.38 7.68 24.02
N ALA A 107 24.58 8.13 23.66
CA ALA A 107 25.54 8.69 24.60
C ALA A 107 26.05 10.04 24.10
N THR A 108 25.96 11.05 24.96
CA THR A 108 26.44 12.41 24.67
C THR A 108 27.36 12.88 25.79
N LYS A 109 28.42 13.60 25.40
CA LYS A 109 29.32 14.25 26.35
C LYS A 109 28.67 15.55 26.84
N LEU A 110 28.72 15.77 28.15
CA LEU A 110 28.28 17.03 28.75
C LEU A 110 29.43 18.02 28.81
N ASP A 111 29.24 19.20 28.21
CA ASP A 111 30.13 20.34 28.35
C ASP A 111 29.96 20.96 29.74
N CYS A 112 30.81 20.54 30.69
CA CYS A 112 30.93 21.19 31.99
C CYS A 112 32.01 22.27 31.92
N ALA A 113 31.76 23.45 32.48
CA ALA A 113 32.71 24.57 32.49
C ALA A 113 34.04 24.28 33.22
N ASP A 114 34.10 23.18 34.00
CA ASP A 114 35.34 22.60 34.53
C ASP A 114 35.87 21.55 33.55
N ASP A 115 36.93 21.90 32.82
CA ASP A 115 37.62 21.06 31.83
C ASP A 115 38.25 19.77 32.43
N SER A 116 38.19 19.63 33.76
CA SER A 116 38.80 18.54 34.52
C SER A 116 37.90 17.30 34.67
N ASN A 117 36.58 17.43 34.46
CA ASN A 117 35.62 16.36 34.74
C ASN A 117 34.73 16.05 33.52
N VAL A 118 35.19 15.14 32.66
CA VAL A 118 34.37 14.61 31.57
C VAL A 118 33.17 13.85 32.15
N ARG A 119 31.98 14.17 31.66
CA ARG A 119 30.73 13.48 32.01
C ARG A 119 29.98 13.07 30.77
N LEU A 120 29.36 11.90 30.83
CA LEU A 120 28.55 11.34 29.76
C LEU A 120 27.13 11.14 30.24
N ILE A 121 26.14 11.52 29.44
CA ILE A 121 24.77 11.06 29.60
C ILE A 121 24.58 9.86 28.69
N LEU A 122 24.17 8.74 29.26
CA LEU A 122 23.75 7.56 28.53
C LEU A 122 22.24 7.39 28.69
N THR A 123 21.51 7.45 27.58
CA THR A 123 20.08 7.13 27.52
C THR A 123 19.90 5.73 26.98
N VAL A 124 18.98 4.97 27.56
CA VAL A 124 18.70 3.60 27.12
C VAL A 124 17.21 3.44 26.87
N SER A 125 16.85 2.95 25.70
CA SER A 125 15.47 2.64 25.33
C SER A 125 15.33 1.15 25.03
N ASP A 126 14.36 0.51 25.69
CA ASP A 126 13.99 -0.88 25.41
C ASP A 126 13.00 -0.88 24.24
N ILE A 127 13.41 -1.42 23.10
CA ILE A 127 12.61 -1.51 21.87
C ILE A 127 12.17 -2.93 21.56
N THR A 128 12.27 -3.85 22.54
CA THR A 128 11.98 -5.28 22.35
C THR A 128 10.56 -5.50 21.83
N ASP A 129 9.57 -4.95 22.53
CA ASP A 129 8.16 -5.12 22.15
C ASP A 129 7.85 -4.48 20.80
N ALA A 130 8.46 -3.32 20.51
CA ALA A 130 8.32 -2.64 19.23
C ALA A 130 8.91 -3.47 18.07
N ARG A 131 10.09 -4.06 18.26
CA ARG A 131 10.74 -4.95 17.28
C ARG A 131 9.94 -6.23 17.05
N ILE A 132 9.42 -6.85 18.11
CA ILE A 132 8.57 -8.05 18.00
C ILE A 132 7.28 -7.71 17.27
N ALA A 133 6.62 -6.61 17.63
CA ALA A 133 5.37 -6.17 16.98
C ALA A 133 5.60 -5.84 15.50
N GLU A 134 6.70 -5.15 15.17
CA GLU A 134 7.04 -4.83 13.78
C GLU A 134 7.29 -6.09 12.96
N LYS A 135 8.04 -7.06 13.51
CA LYS A 135 8.28 -8.35 12.86
C LYS A 135 6.98 -9.12 12.66
N LEU A 136 6.13 -9.22 13.68
CA LEU A 136 4.83 -9.89 13.58
C LEU A 136 3.94 -9.23 12.52
N LYS A 137 3.92 -7.89 12.46
CA LYS A 137 3.18 -7.14 11.44
C LYS A 137 3.70 -7.47 10.04
N GLN A 138 5.01 -7.52 9.84
CA GLN A 138 5.62 -7.88 8.56
C GLN A 138 5.29 -9.32 8.15
N ASP A 139 5.36 -10.26 9.10
CA ASP A 139 5.01 -11.66 8.86
C ASP A 139 3.52 -11.81 8.48
N LEU A 140 2.62 -11.10 9.17
CA LEU A 140 1.18 -11.08 8.85
C LEU A 140 0.88 -10.46 7.48
N VAL A 141 1.57 -9.38 7.12
CA VAL A 141 1.42 -8.77 5.79
C VAL A 141 1.83 -9.76 4.70
N LYS A 142 2.97 -10.43 4.89
CA LYS A 142 3.48 -11.43 3.94
C LYS A 142 2.53 -12.64 3.83
N GLU A 143 1.99 -13.13 4.94
CA GLU A 143 1.00 -14.21 4.94
C GLU A 143 -0.27 -13.81 4.19
N LYS A 144 -0.78 -12.59 4.44
CA LYS A 144 -1.93 -12.04 3.72
C LYS A 144 -1.69 -11.96 2.22
N GLU A 145 -0.51 -11.53 1.77
CA GLU A 145 -0.15 -11.46 0.36
C GLU A 145 -0.19 -12.83 -0.32
N VAL A 146 0.41 -13.85 0.33
CA VAL A 146 0.40 -15.24 -0.18
C VAL A 146 -1.04 -15.77 -0.29
N LEU A 147 -1.86 -15.54 0.73
CA LEU A 147 -3.26 -15.97 0.73
C LEU A 147 -4.06 -15.30 -0.39
N LEU A 148 -3.88 -14.00 -0.60
CA LEU A 148 -4.56 -13.27 -1.69
C LEU A 148 -4.14 -13.80 -3.05
N GLN A 149 -2.85 -14.04 -3.26
CA GLN A 149 -2.36 -14.61 -4.51
C GLN A 149 -2.98 -16.00 -4.77
N GLU A 150 -3.04 -16.86 -3.75
CA GLU A 150 -3.69 -18.17 -3.86
C GLU A 150 -5.19 -18.06 -4.19
N LEU A 151 -5.90 -17.11 -3.57
CA LEU A 151 -7.31 -16.86 -3.88
C LEU A 151 -7.50 -16.45 -5.34
N HIS A 152 -6.71 -15.50 -5.85
CA HIS A 152 -6.81 -15.10 -7.26
C HIS A 152 -6.55 -16.27 -8.21
N HIS A 153 -5.54 -17.11 -7.94
CA HIS A 153 -5.29 -18.32 -8.71
C HIS A 153 -6.48 -19.29 -8.67
N ARG A 154 -7.08 -19.52 -7.50
CA ARG A 154 -8.26 -20.39 -7.35
C ARG A 154 -9.48 -19.84 -8.08
N VAL A 155 -9.68 -18.52 -8.07
CA VAL A 155 -10.74 -17.85 -8.83
C VAL A 155 -10.53 -18.06 -10.33
N ALA A 156 -9.32 -17.82 -10.84
CA ALA A 156 -9.00 -18.06 -12.25
C ALA A 156 -9.25 -19.52 -12.67
N ASN A 157 -8.81 -20.48 -11.86
CA ASN A 157 -9.05 -21.92 -12.11
C ASN A 157 -10.56 -22.25 -12.13
N SER A 158 -11.33 -21.66 -11.21
CA SER A 158 -12.79 -21.87 -11.15
C SER A 158 -13.49 -21.29 -12.38
N LEU A 159 -13.06 -20.11 -12.84
CA LEU A 159 -13.56 -19.51 -14.08
C LEU A 159 -13.23 -20.37 -15.30
N GLN A 160 -12.04 -20.98 -15.38
CA GLN A 160 -11.71 -21.93 -16.46
C GLN A 160 -12.61 -23.17 -16.47
N ILE A 161 -12.98 -23.70 -15.29
CA ILE A 161 -13.93 -24.81 -15.19
C ILE A 161 -15.30 -24.39 -15.72
N ILE A 162 -15.80 -23.22 -15.29
CA ILE A 162 -17.07 -22.66 -15.78
C ILE A 162 -17.04 -22.48 -17.29
N ALA A 163 -15.95 -21.92 -17.82
CA ALA A 163 -15.73 -21.75 -19.25
C ALA A 163 -15.80 -23.10 -20.00
N SER A 164 -15.21 -24.16 -19.43
CA SER A 164 -15.24 -25.51 -20.00
C SER A 164 -16.66 -26.09 -20.02
N VAL A 165 -17.44 -25.90 -18.95
CA VAL A 165 -18.85 -26.33 -18.88
C VAL A 165 -19.70 -25.59 -19.93
N LEU A 166 -19.50 -24.28 -20.11
CA LEU A 166 -20.19 -23.51 -21.14
C LEU A 166 -19.91 -24.05 -22.54
N MET A 167 -18.65 -24.41 -22.83
CA MET A 167 -18.29 -25.04 -24.10
C MET A 167 -18.90 -26.43 -24.28
N GLN A 168 -18.97 -27.24 -23.22
CA GLN A 168 -19.65 -28.54 -23.28
C GLN A 168 -21.15 -28.38 -23.54
N SER A 169 -21.81 -27.41 -22.90
CA SER A 169 -23.21 -27.09 -23.15
C SER A 169 -23.43 -26.59 -24.57
N ALA A 170 -22.53 -25.75 -25.09
CA ALA A 170 -22.58 -25.24 -26.46
C ALA A 170 -22.53 -26.37 -27.51
N ARG A 171 -21.80 -27.46 -27.23
CA ARG A 171 -21.74 -28.65 -28.10
C ARG A 171 -22.99 -29.52 -28.06
N LYS A 172 -23.81 -29.43 -27.00
CA LYS A 172 -25.00 -30.27 -26.78
C LYS A 172 -26.29 -29.63 -27.29
N VAL A 173 -26.33 -28.31 -27.40
CA VAL A 173 -27.54 -27.58 -27.85
C VAL A 173 -27.71 -27.72 -29.37
N GLN A 174 -28.95 -27.89 -29.82
CA GLN A 174 -29.28 -27.99 -31.25
C GLN A 174 -29.53 -26.63 -31.91
N SER A 175 -29.95 -25.63 -31.14
CA SER A 175 -30.18 -24.28 -31.66
C SER A 175 -28.85 -23.56 -31.86
N GLU A 176 -28.61 -23.13 -33.10
CA GLU A 176 -27.48 -22.29 -33.49
C GLU A 176 -27.44 -20.96 -32.71
N GLU A 177 -28.60 -20.36 -32.47
CA GLU A 177 -28.73 -19.14 -31.65
C GLU A 177 -28.27 -19.39 -30.20
N THR A 178 -28.74 -20.47 -29.58
CA THR A 178 -28.34 -20.83 -28.21
C THR A 178 -26.86 -21.20 -28.13
N ARG A 179 -26.33 -21.86 -29.16
CA ARG A 179 -24.90 -22.18 -29.27
C ARG A 179 -24.05 -20.91 -29.33
N GLY A 180 -24.49 -19.91 -30.10
CA GLY A 180 -23.87 -18.58 -30.14
C GLY A 180 -23.85 -17.91 -28.76
N HIS A 181 -24.97 -17.88 -28.05
CA HIS A 181 -25.03 -17.28 -26.70
C HIS A 181 -24.12 -17.96 -25.68
N LEU A 182 -23.97 -19.29 -25.75
CA LEU A 182 -23.05 -20.03 -24.87
C LEU A 182 -21.59 -19.77 -25.23
N PHE A 183 -21.28 -19.61 -26.52
CA PHE A 183 -19.95 -19.20 -26.95
C PHE A 183 -19.61 -17.80 -26.45
N ASP A 184 -20.57 -16.89 -26.49
CA ASP A 184 -20.41 -15.53 -25.97
C ASP A 184 -20.16 -15.53 -24.46
N ALA A 185 -20.94 -16.30 -23.71
CA ALA A 185 -20.73 -16.46 -22.27
C ALA A 185 -19.35 -17.04 -21.95
N HIS A 186 -18.87 -18.00 -22.75
CA HIS A 186 -17.53 -18.57 -22.59
C HIS A 186 -16.43 -17.52 -22.80
N GLN A 187 -16.50 -16.74 -23.89
CA GLN A 187 -15.50 -15.70 -24.18
C GLN A 187 -15.44 -14.64 -23.08
N ARG A 188 -16.59 -14.27 -22.51
CA ARG A 188 -16.66 -13.37 -21.34
C ARG A 188 -15.94 -13.96 -20.14
N VAL A 189 -16.27 -15.19 -19.75
CA VAL A 189 -15.66 -15.87 -18.59
C VAL A 189 -14.14 -16.00 -18.76
N MET A 190 -13.67 -16.30 -19.98
CA MET A 190 -12.23 -16.36 -20.28
C MET A 190 -11.56 -14.99 -20.15
N SER A 191 -12.22 -13.92 -20.60
CA SER A 191 -11.73 -12.56 -20.42
C SER A 191 -11.64 -12.17 -18.93
N VAL A 192 -12.66 -12.50 -18.13
CA VAL A 192 -12.64 -12.29 -16.66
C VAL A 192 -11.50 -13.07 -16.00
N ALA A 193 -11.28 -14.31 -16.41
CA ALA A 193 -10.22 -15.15 -15.88
C ALA A 193 -8.83 -14.56 -16.18
N SER A 194 -8.62 -14.06 -17.40
CA SER A 194 -7.39 -13.37 -17.81
C SER A 194 -7.16 -12.10 -16.97
N LEU A 195 -8.22 -11.33 -16.71
CA LEU A 195 -8.15 -10.14 -15.87
C LEU A 195 -7.76 -10.47 -14.43
N GLN A 196 -8.38 -11.50 -13.84
CA GLN A 196 -8.06 -11.96 -12.49
C GLN A 196 -6.61 -12.45 -12.36
N GLN A 197 -6.07 -13.12 -13.38
CA GLN A 197 -4.66 -13.55 -13.39
C GLN A 197 -3.69 -12.36 -13.45
N GLN A 198 -4.01 -11.30 -14.20
CA GLN A 198 -3.19 -10.09 -14.26
C GLN A 198 -3.21 -9.29 -12.95
N LEU A 199 -4.36 -9.25 -12.29
CA LEU A 199 -4.49 -8.64 -10.97
C LEU A 199 -3.76 -9.45 -9.89
N ALA A 200 -3.68 -10.78 -10.02
CA ALA A 200 -2.85 -11.60 -9.14
C ALA A 200 -1.35 -11.26 -9.26
N ALA A 201 -0.90 -10.90 -10.47
CA ALA A 201 0.49 -10.56 -10.76
C ALA A 201 0.85 -9.11 -10.38
N SER A 202 -0.14 -8.22 -10.38
CA SER A 202 0.01 -6.82 -9.97
C SER A 202 -0.26 -6.74 -8.46
N GLN A 203 0.80 -6.58 -7.65
CA GLN A 203 0.73 -6.57 -6.18
C GLN A 203 -0.44 -5.77 -5.60
N VAL A 204 -0.86 -6.13 -4.39
CA VAL A 204 -1.84 -5.43 -3.54
C VAL A 204 -1.60 -3.92 -3.59
N GLY A 205 -2.41 -3.18 -4.37
CA GLY A 205 -2.19 -1.76 -4.63
C GLY A 205 -2.99 -1.22 -5.81
N ASP A 206 -2.66 0.01 -6.23
CA ASP A 206 -3.29 0.68 -7.35
C ASP A 206 -2.85 0.06 -8.70
N VAL A 207 -3.81 -0.13 -9.60
CA VAL A 207 -3.64 -0.69 -10.94
C VAL A 207 -3.40 0.44 -11.94
N HIS A 208 -2.28 0.37 -12.66
CA HIS A 208 -2.02 1.26 -13.80
C HIS A 208 -2.90 0.87 -14.99
N LEU A 209 -3.81 1.77 -15.39
CA LEU A 209 -4.84 1.44 -16.39
C LEU A 209 -4.32 1.29 -17.82
N ARG A 210 -3.28 2.04 -18.21
CA ARG A 210 -2.68 1.92 -19.55
C ARG A 210 -2.17 0.50 -19.86
N PRO A 211 -1.24 -0.10 -19.08
CA PRO A 211 -0.76 -1.45 -19.36
C PRO A 211 -1.87 -2.49 -19.19
N TYR A 212 -2.78 -2.28 -18.24
CA TYR A 212 -3.93 -3.16 -18.01
C TYR A 212 -4.87 -3.23 -19.23
N LEU A 213 -5.36 -2.09 -19.71
CA LEU A 213 -6.26 -2.01 -20.86
C LEU A 213 -5.60 -2.51 -22.15
N LYS A 214 -4.29 -2.24 -22.32
CA LYS A 214 -3.51 -2.72 -23.46
C LYS A 214 -3.48 -4.25 -23.48
N THR A 215 -3.12 -4.88 -22.36
CA THR A 215 -3.03 -6.35 -22.29
C THR A 215 -4.41 -7.02 -22.43
N LEU A 216 -5.46 -6.41 -21.87
CA LEU A 216 -6.85 -6.87 -22.08
C LEU A 216 -7.23 -6.84 -23.56
N CYS A 217 -6.98 -5.73 -24.25
CA CYS A 217 -7.33 -5.59 -25.66
C CYS A 217 -6.50 -6.52 -26.56
N GLU A 218 -5.20 -6.71 -26.27
CA GLU A 218 -4.37 -7.69 -26.98
C GLU A 218 -4.92 -9.12 -26.84
N SER A 219 -5.37 -9.50 -25.64
CA SER A 219 -5.98 -10.82 -25.38
C SER A 219 -7.29 -11.00 -26.15
N ILE A 220 -8.18 -10.00 -26.14
CA ILE A 220 -9.44 -10.03 -26.90
C ILE A 220 -9.16 -10.08 -28.40
N GLY A 221 -8.27 -9.22 -28.89
CA GLY A 221 -7.87 -9.14 -30.29
C GLY A 221 -7.31 -10.46 -30.82
N GLY A 222 -6.37 -11.07 -30.10
CA GLY A 222 -5.77 -12.35 -30.49
C GLY A 222 -6.76 -13.53 -30.53
N SER A 223 -7.88 -13.46 -29.79
CA SER A 223 -8.93 -14.49 -29.80
C SER A 223 -9.98 -14.28 -30.87
N MET A 224 -10.38 -13.02 -31.10
CA MET A 224 -11.58 -12.68 -31.88
C MET A 224 -11.27 -12.12 -33.28
N ILE A 225 -10.11 -11.49 -33.47
CA ILE A 225 -9.70 -10.90 -34.75
C ILE A 225 -8.93 -11.95 -35.56
N ARG A 226 -9.53 -12.40 -36.68
CA ARG A 226 -8.90 -13.38 -37.58
C ARG A 226 -7.82 -12.75 -38.45
N ASP A 227 -8.07 -11.54 -38.95
CA ASP A 227 -7.18 -10.79 -39.83
C ASP A 227 -6.91 -9.39 -39.24
N HIS A 228 -5.66 -9.17 -38.82
CA HIS A 228 -5.22 -7.92 -38.21
C HIS A 228 -4.95 -6.82 -39.25
N ASP A 229 -4.88 -7.15 -40.54
CA ASP A 229 -4.84 -6.18 -41.65
C ASP A 229 -6.24 -5.67 -42.05
N GLN A 230 -7.28 -6.31 -41.50
CA GLN A 230 -8.67 -5.99 -41.71
C GLN A 230 -9.24 -5.20 -40.51
N LEU A 231 -9.05 -5.70 -39.29
CA LEU A 231 -9.56 -5.07 -38.07
C LEU A 231 -8.41 -4.75 -37.11
N SER A 232 -8.40 -3.52 -36.61
CA SER A 232 -7.45 -3.06 -35.61
C SER A 232 -8.15 -2.70 -34.30
N LEU A 233 -7.54 -3.09 -33.17
CA LEU A 233 -7.98 -2.74 -31.83
C LEU A 233 -6.87 -1.93 -31.16
N GLU A 234 -7.13 -0.64 -30.94
CA GLU A 234 -6.17 0.29 -30.35
C GLU A 234 -6.58 0.73 -28.96
N VAL A 235 -5.58 0.96 -28.11
CA VAL A 235 -5.76 1.50 -26.76
C VAL A 235 -5.05 2.83 -26.63
N ARG A 236 -5.78 3.86 -26.23
CA ARG A 236 -5.27 5.15 -25.78
C ARG A 236 -5.67 5.31 -24.32
N SER A 237 -4.70 5.54 -23.46
CA SER A 237 -4.97 5.71 -22.04
C SER A 237 -3.98 6.70 -21.47
N ASP A 238 -4.44 7.58 -20.61
CA ASP A 238 -3.56 8.33 -19.70
C ASP A 238 -2.92 7.37 -18.68
N ASP A 239 -1.91 7.83 -17.93
CA ASP A 239 -1.25 7.07 -16.86
C ASP A 239 -2.08 7.07 -15.57
N GLY A 240 -3.39 6.84 -15.70
CA GLY A 240 -4.32 6.75 -14.58
C GLY A 240 -4.07 5.51 -13.72
N ILE A 241 -4.27 5.68 -12.42
CA ILE A 241 -4.21 4.61 -11.41
C ILE A 241 -5.58 4.46 -10.75
N THR A 242 -5.96 3.23 -10.43
CA THR A 242 -7.24 2.94 -9.77
C THR A 242 -7.18 1.71 -8.89
N THR A 243 -8.16 1.51 -8.02
CA THR A 243 -8.22 0.31 -7.18
C THR A 243 -8.48 -0.95 -8.00
N ALA A 244 -8.07 -2.11 -7.47
CA ALA A 244 -8.32 -3.41 -8.12
C ALA A 244 -9.81 -3.60 -8.48
N ASP A 245 -10.74 -3.32 -7.56
CA ASP A 245 -12.18 -3.46 -7.79
C ASP A 245 -12.70 -2.59 -8.95
N THR A 246 -12.22 -1.35 -9.01
CA THR A 246 -12.56 -0.42 -10.10
C THR A 246 -11.99 -0.93 -11.42
N SER A 247 -10.74 -1.41 -11.43
CA SER A 247 -10.09 -1.94 -12.63
C SER A 247 -10.81 -3.17 -13.20
N VAL A 248 -11.31 -4.07 -12.34
CA VAL A 248 -12.12 -5.22 -12.76
C VAL A 248 -13.38 -4.74 -13.44
N SER A 249 -14.09 -3.80 -12.83
CA SER A 249 -15.34 -3.25 -13.37
C SER A 249 -15.12 -2.59 -14.73
N LEU A 250 -14.06 -1.79 -14.87
CA LEU A 250 -13.67 -1.17 -16.14
C LEU A 250 -13.31 -2.21 -17.20
N GLY A 251 -12.53 -3.24 -16.83
CA GLY A 251 -12.14 -4.31 -17.75
C GLY A 251 -13.32 -5.11 -18.28
N LEU A 252 -14.32 -5.40 -17.43
CA LEU A 252 -15.56 -6.05 -17.86
C LEU A 252 -16.38 -5.17 -18.81
N ILE A 253 -16.49 -3.87 -18.53
CA ILE A 253 -17.16 -2.92 -19.42
C ILE A 253 -16.47 -2.90 -20.79
N VAL A 254 -15.14 -2.78 -20.83
CA VAL A 254 -14.36 -2.81 -22.08
C VAL A 254 -14.58 -4.11 -22.83
N THR A 255 -14.56 -5.24 -22.13
CA THR A 255 -14.77 -6.56 -22.73
C THR A 255 -16.12 -6.64 -23.45
N GLU A 256 -17.21 -6.23 -22.81
CA GLU A 256 -18.54 -6.26 -23.43
C GLU A 256 -18.65 -5.31 -24.63
N LEU A 257 -18.12 -4.09 -24.49
CA LEU A 257 -18.20 -3.09 -25.55
C LEU A 257 -17.36 -3.46 -26.77
N VAL A 258 -16.14 -3.97 -26.57
CA VAL A 258 -15.25 -4.42 -27.65
C VAL A 258 -15.81 -5.66 -28.34
N ILE A 259 -16.32 -6.65 -27.59
CA ILE A 259 -16.95 -7.85 -28.18
C ILE A 259 -18.17 -7.44 -29.03
N ASN A 260 -18.98 -6.49 -28.56
CA ASN A 260 -20.12 -6.00 -29.32
C ASN A 260 -19.69 -5.30 -30.62
N ALA A 261 -18.66 -4.45 -30.56
CA ALA A 261 -18.13 -3.78 -31.75
C ALA A 261 -17.60 -4.81 -32.77
N LEU A 262 -16.77 -5.77 -32.33
CA LEU A 262 -16.22 -6.82 -33.20
C LEU A 262 -17.31 -7.66 -33.90
N LYS A 263 -18.44 -7.89 -33.24
CA LYS A 263 -19.53 -8.70 -33.80
C LYS A 263 -20.47 -7.95 -34.73
N HIS A 264 -20.71 -6.67 -34.46
CA HIS A 264 -21.84 -5.95 -35.05
C HIS A 264 -21.42 -4.75 -35.90
N ALA A 265 -20.26 -4.15 -35.63
CA ALA A 265 -19.83 -2.95 -36.34
C ALA A 265 -19.26 -3.24 -37.74
N PHE A 266 -18.75 -4.46 -37.97
CA PHE A 266 -18.01 -4.80 -39.20
C PHE A 266 -18.58 -6.04 -39.91
N PRO A 267 -19.81 -5.97 -40.45
CA PRO A 267 -20.35 -7.06 -41.28
C PRO A 267 -19.58 -7.20 -42.60
N ASP A 268 -19.74 -8.36 -43.26
CA ASP A 268 -19.19 -8.67 -44.60
C ASP A 268 -17.69 -8.42 -44.73
N ASP A 269 -16.92 -8.77 -43.68
CA ASP A 269 -15.46 -8.67 -43.71
C ASP A 269 -14.96 -7.24 -43.98
N ARG A 270 -15.74 -6.25 -43.53
CA ARG A 270 -15.39 -4.83 -43.62
C ARG A 270 -14.12 -4.52 -42.82
N LYS A 271 -13.23 -3.72 -43.42
CA LYS A 271 -12.10 -3.13 -42.71
C LYS A 271 -12.53 -2.04 -41.74
N GLY A 272 -11.86 -1.96 -40.61
CA GLY A 272 -12.16 -0.94 -39.61
C GLY A 272 -11.29 -1.00 -38.38
N LYS A 273 -11.67 -0.20 -37.41
CA LYS A 273 -10.91 0.08 -36.21
C LYS A 273 -11.81 0.27 -35.01
N ILE A 274 -11.38 -0.30 -33.91
CA ILE A 274 -11.95 -0.08 -32.58
C ILE A 274 -10.91 0.66 -31.74
N LEU A 275 -11.33 1.72 -31.08
CA LEU A 275 -10.52 2.52 -30.17
C LEU A 275 -11.09 2.44 -28.76
N VAL A 276 -10.30 1.94 -27.82
CA VAL A 276 -10.53 2.06 -26.38
C VAL A 276 -9.74 3.28 -25.88
N ASP A 277 -10.44 4.31 -25.39
CA ASP A 277 -9.85 5.56 -24.89
C ASP A 277 -10.18 5.73 -23.40
N TYR A 278 -9.17 5.89 -22.54
CA TYR A 278 -9.34 6.21 -21.12
C TYR A 278 -8.64 7.53 -20.79
N LYS A 279 -9.40 8.48 -20.24
CA LYS A 279 -8.90 9.81 -19.90
C LYS A 279 -9.22 10.18 -18.47
N THR A 280 -8.24 10.78 -17.80
CA THR A 280 -8.37 11.26 -16.43
C THR A 280 -8.25 12.78 -16.41
N GLN A 281 -9.20 13.46 -15.77
CA GLN A 281 -9.17 14.90 -15.56
C GLN A 281 -9.40 15.18 -14.09
N THR A 282 -8.31 15.51 -13.37
CA THR A 282 -8.29 15.68 -11.91
C THR A 282 -8.92 14.50 -11.18
N ALA A 283 -10.16 14.63 -10.72
CA ALA A 283 -10.92 13.61 -9.99
C ALA A 283 -11.96 12.87 -10.85
N ASN A 284 -12.16 13.33 -12.09
CA ASN A 284 -13.10 12.77 -13.05
C ASN A 284 -12.36 11.84 -14.01
N TRP A 285 -13.08 10.87 -14.54
CA TRP A 285 -12.54 10.02 -15.60
C TRP A 285 -13.60 9.66 -16.63
N THR A 286 -13.14 9.43 -17.85
CA THR A 286 -13.96 8.94 -18.95
C THR A 286 -13.30 7.72 -19.56
N LEU A 287 -14.02 6.60 -19.58
CA LEU A 287 -13.70 5.42 -20.40
C LEU A 287 -14.60 5.46 -21.63
N SER A 288 -14.06 5.23 -22.83
CA SER A 288 -14.88 5.11 -24.03
C SER A 288 -14.38 4.02 -24.97
N VAL A 289 -15.31 3.40 -25.68
CA VAL A 289 -15.04 2.47 -26.78
C VAL A 289 -15.75 3.01 -28.00
N ALA A 290 -15.01 3.23 -29.07
CA ALA A 290 -15.51 3.75 -30.35
C ALA A 290 -15.12 2.81 -31.49
N ASP A 291 -16.03 2.58 -32.43
CA ASP A 291 -15.78 1.90 -33.70
C ASP A 291 -16.06 2.83 -34.88
N ASP A 292 -15.48 2.53 -36.04
CA ASP A 292 -15.73 3.21 -37.33
C ASP A 292 -16.58 2.36 -38.30
N GLY A 293 -17.39 1.46 -37.73
CA GLY A 293 -18.19 0.49 -38.46
C GLY A 293 -19.50 1.05 -39.02
N VAL A 294 -20.49 0.17 -39.18
CA VAL A 294 -21.81 0.52 -39.74
C VAL A 294 -22.67 1.41 -38.84
N GLY A 295 -22.25 1.60 -37.57
CA GLY A 295 -22.98 2.36 -36.57
C GLY A 295 -24.23 1.64 -36.04
N MET A 296 -24.93 2.29 -35.11
CA MET A 296 -26.22 1.79 -34.61
C MET A 296 -27.31 2.11 -35.63
N SER A 297 -27.82 1.11 -36.35
CA SER A 297 -28.96 1.32 -37.24
C SER A 297 -30.13 1.92 -36.45
N ALA A 298 -30.63 3.08 -36.89
CA ALA A 298 -31.77 3.77 -36.31
C ALA A 298 -33.08 2.99 -36.54
N GLN A 299 -33.30 1.94 -35.77
CA GLN A 299 -34.62 1.32 -35.57
C GLN A 299 -34.98 1.50 -34.08
N PRO A 300 -35.72 2.55 -33.72
CA PRO A 300 -36.17 2.75 -32.35
C PRO A 300 -37.15 1.63 -31.99
N GLY A 301 -36.66 0.61 -31.28
CA GLY A 301 -37.49 -0.47 -30.72
C GLY A 301 -37.12 -1.92 -31.07
N SER A 302 -36.11 -2.21 -31.90
CA SER A 302 -35.82 -3.59 -32.33
C SER A 302 -34.66 -4.30 -31.62
N ALA A 303 -33.83 -3.61 -30.84
CA ALA A 303 -32.79 -4.26 -30.03
C ALA A 303 -33.31 -4.45 -28.59
N LYS A 304 -33.78 -5.66 -28.25
CA LYS A 304 -33.87 -6.05 -26.84
C LYS A 304 -32.50 -5.82 -26.21
N ALA A 305 -32.45 -5.11 -25.10
CA ALA A 305 -31.22 -4.91 -24.34
C ALA A 305 -30.59 -6.29 -24.07
N GLY A 306 -29.49 -6.58 -24.78
CA GLY A 306 -28.79 -7.85 -24.62
C GLY A 306 -28.17 -7.92 -23.22
N LEU A 307 -27.84 -9.14 -22.79
CA LEU A 307 -27.18 -9.36 -21.49
C LEU A 307 -25.96 -8.45 -21.30
N GLY A 308 -25.15 -8.23 -22.35
CA GLY A 308 -23.99 -7.35 -22.31
C GLY A 308 -24.34 -5.89 -21.97
N THR A 309 -25.42 -5.35 -22.54
CA THR A 309 -25.90 -4.00 -22.21
C THR A 309 -26.32 -3.90 -20.74
N SER A 310 -26.96 -4.94 -20.19
CA SER A 310 -27.37 -4.97 -18.78
C SER A 310 -26.18 -5.03 -17.82
N ILE A 311 -25.10 -5.74 -18.19
CA ILE A 311 -23.85 -5.82 -17.43
C ILE A 311 -23.18 -4.45 -17.41
N VAL A 312 -23.03 -3.81 -18.56
CA VAL A 312 -22.43 -2.47 -18.66
C VAL A 312 -23.22 -1.47 -17.82
N GLN A 313 -24.55 -1.50 -17.87
CA GLN A 313 -25.41 -0.62 -17.06
C GLN A 313 -25.22 -0.85 -15.55
N ALA A 314 -25.21 -2.11 -15.11
CA ALA A 314 -25.03 -2.46 -13.70
C ALA A 314 -23.67 -2.01 -13.16
N LEU A 315 -22.58 -2.29 -13.90
CA LEU A 315 -21.23 -1.89 -13.53
C LEU A 315 -21.04 -0.37 -13.55
N THR A 316 -21.62 0.31 -14.55
CA THR A 316 -21.59 1.79 -14.62
C THR A 316 -22.23 2.40 -13.38
N LYS A 317 -23.38 1.86 -12.93
CA LYS A 317 -24.04 2.30 -11.71
C LYS A 317 -23.22 2.00 -10.46
N GLN A 318 -22.61 0.82 -10.37
CA GLN A 318 -21.73 0.45 -9.26
C GLN A 318 -20.55 1.41 -9.13
N LEU A 319 -20.01 1.88 -10.25
CA LEU A 319 -18.93 2.87 -10.30
C LEU A 319 -19.39 4.30 -10.01
N GLY A 320 -20.68 4.56 -9.77
CA GLY A 320 -21.20 5.92 -9.62
C GLY A 320 -21.07 6.77 -10.88
N ALA A 321 -20.96 6.12 -12.05
CA ALA A 321 -20.75 6.76 -13.34
C ALA A 321 -22.05 6.82 -14.16
N SER A 322 -22.00 7.54 -15.28
CA SER A 322 -23.08 7.66 -16.26
C SER A 322 -22.64 7.09 -17.61
N ILE A 323 -23.59 6.50 -18.35
CA ILE A 323 -23.35 5.97 -19.69
C ILE A 323 -23.90 6.93 -20.74
N ASN A 324 -23.11 7.21 -21.77
CA ASN A 324 -23.52 7.96 -22.94
C ASN A 324 -23.23 7.14 -24.21
N VAL A 325 -24.17 7.18 -25.15
CA VAL A 325 -24.11 6.45 -26.42
C VAL A 325 -24.29 7.48 -27.53
N ALA A 326 -23.30 7.61 -28.40
CA ALA A 326 -23.26 8.59 -29.47
C ALA A 326 -22.95 7.92 -30.81
N ASP A 327 -23.48 8.50 -31.88
CA ASP A 327 -23.10 8.17 -33.25
C ASP A 327 -21.71 8.76 -33.54
N ALA A 328 -20.80 7.92 -34.03
CA ALA A 328 -19.42 8.31 -34.33
C ALA A 328 -19.21 8.74 -35.79
N ASN A 329 -20.21 8.55 -36.67
CA ASN A 329 -20.24 9.00 -38.07
C ASN A 329 -18.90 8.82 -38.84
N PRO A 330 -18.54 7.60 -39.30
CA PRO A 330 -19.29 6.36 -39.17
C PRO A 330 -19.05 5.66 -37.82
N GLY A 331 -19.91 4.69 -37.49
CA GLY A 331 -19.74 3.83 -36.32
C GLY A 331 -20.45 4.32 -35.05
N ALA A 332 -20.09 3.72 -33.92
CA ALA A 332 -20.70 4.00 -32.63
C ALA A 332 -19.64 4.35 -31.57
N LYS A 333 -19.99 5.22 -30.63
CA LYS A 333 -19.18 5.51 -29.45
C LYS A 333 -19.99 5.37 -28.18
N VAL A 334 -19.52 4.49 -27.29
CA VAL A 334 -20.06 4.36 -25.93
C VAL A 334 -19.04 4.92 -24.94
N SER A 335 -19.49 5.81 -24.05
CA SER A 335 -18.64 6.47 -23.06
C SER A 335 -19.22 6.30 -21.66
N ILE A 336 -18.40 5.90 -20.70
CA ILE A 336 -18.68 5.87 -19.26
C ILE A 336 -17.98 7.06 -18.62
N VAL A 337 -18.76 7.96 -18.04
CA VAL A 337 -18.30 9.22 -17.46
C VAL A 337 -18.55 9.22 -15.96
N HIS A 338 -17.48 9.27 -15.19
CA HIS A 338 -17.52 9.45 -13.74
C HIS A 338 -17.19 10.89 -13.38
N LEU A 339 -18.11 11.54 -12.67
CA LEU A 339 -17.95 12.89 -12.15
C LEU A 339 -17.84 12.80 -10.63
N HIS A 340 -16.68 13.15 -10.08
CA HIS A 340 -16.53 13.29 -8.65
C HIS A 340 -17.35 14.50 -8.18
N VAL A 341 -18.42 14.23 -7.44
CA VAL A 341 -19.17 15.26 -6.71
C VAL A 341 -18.46 15.45 -5.36
N PRO A 342 -17.92 16.64 -5.04
CA PRO A 342 -17.38 16.89 -3.71
C PRO A 342 -18.51 16.82 -2.69
N VAL A 343 -18.37 16.00 -1.66
CA VAL A 343 -19.26 16.05 -0.50
C VAL A 343 -18.99 17.35 0.23
N LEU A 344 -19.85 18.36 0.04
CA LEU A 344 -19.88 19.53 0.92
C LEU A 344 -20.34 19.04 2.29
N VAL A 345 -19.40 18.84 3.21
CA VAL A 345 -19.70 18.60 4.62
C VAL A 345 -20.37 19.87 5.14
N SER A 346 -21.70 19.83 5.25
CA SER A 346 -22.47 20.85 5.95
C SER A 346 -22.11 20.81 7.44
N GLN A 347 -21.18 21.68 7.86
CA GLN A 347 -21.00 21.99 9.27
C GLN A 347 -22.27 22.68 9.79
N SER A 348 -23.12 21.91 10.46
CA SER A 348 -24.15 22.44 11.35
C SER A 348 -23.47 23.07 12.56
N ALA A 349 -23.21 24.37 12.48
CA ALA A 349 -22.81 25.17 13.63
C ALA A 349 -24.00 25.31 14.59
N SER A 350 -23.95 24.56 15.69
CA SER A 350 -24.79 24.73 16.86
C SER A 350 -24.48 26.07 17.53
N LEU A 351 -25.30 27.08 17.28
CA LEU A 351 -25.41 28.27 18.14
C LEU A 351 -26.18 27.87 19.41
N SER A 352 -25.45 27.51 20.46
CA SER A 352 -25.98 27.46 21.82
C SER A 352 -26.13 28.90 22.32
N ALA A 353 -27.36 29.28 22.63
CA ALA A 353 -27.71 30.51 23.31
C ALA A 353 -27.05 30.57 24.70
N ALA A 354 -26.51 31.74 25.04
CA ALA A 354 -26.18 32.12 26.40
C ALA A 354 -27.37 32.90 26.98
N VAL A 355 -27.98 32.36 28.03
CA VAL A 355 -28.68 33.09 29.09
C VAL A 355 -28.13 32.54 30.41
#